data_AF-A0A7S0W8M6-F1
#
_entry.id   AF-A0A7S0W8M6-F1
#
_cell.length_a   1.000
_cell.length_b   1.000
_cell.length_c   1.000
_cell.angle_alpha   90.00
_cell.angle_beta   90.00
_cell.angle_gamma   90.00
#
_symmetry.space_group_name_H-M   'P 1'
#
loop_
_entity.id
_entity.type
_entity.pdbx_description
1 polymer ?
#
loop_
_entity_poly.entity_id
_entity_poly.type
_entity_poly.pdbx_seq_one_letter_code
_entity_poly.pdbx_strand_id
1 'polypeptide(L)'
;FGSKQAPACSSVDSSFSSPSSLRPSVFATTPPCPREKMEEGARGGEPGVARSGMIGRVKRCTYEGCLSPDRSSKFHFIEKGRAAGGKDWSSLVGYILCKSCHSRFERSGTLQRLQNRPLAPEARHCSYVGCEKPDQSSKFYMIEEGKKAGGQDWSELSGRVLCQACYKRFKLGGSLERSRTKPLPTAARRCTYAGCLRPEHGSKFYQIDKDKKAGGQDWSHIAGNVLCRACYCQYNRGGTLERILDRQPPSTSMSSGAVSSDEAAGCEGAGTATSKRKSKKRREEEDGVAGFNSLVRVACAELHMGEGSPTKKPRTHRAKFS
;
A
#
# COMPACT_ATOMS: atom_id res chain seq x y z
N PHE A 1 -26.34 33.30 -45.26
CA PHE A 1 -25.19 34.20 -45.22
C PHE A 1 -24.97 34.66 -43.80
N GLY A 2 -23.91 34.19 -43.14
CA GLY A 2 -23.64 34.49 -41.73
C GLY A 2 -22.55 33.59 -41.17
N SER A 3 -21.38 33.60 -41.80
CA SER A 3 -20.21 32.81 -41.39
C SER A 3 -19.60 33.41 -40.12
N LYS A 4 -19.64 32.67 -39.00
CA LYS A 4 -18.88 32.98 -37.79
C LYS A 4 -17.47 32.40 -37.93
N GLN A 5 -16.49 33.28 -38.11
CA GLN A 5 -15.06 32.94 -38.07
C GLN A 5 -14.61 32.71 -36.62
N ALA A 6 -13.79 31.69 -36.43
CA ALA A 6 -13.11 31.36 -35.18
C ALA A 6 -11.87 32.25 -34.98
N PRO A 7 -11.49 32.61 -33.74
CA PRO A 7 -10.21 33.26 -33.49
C PRO A 7 -9.07 32.24 -33.46
N ALA A 8 -8.05 32.51 -34.28
CA ALA A 8 -6.77 31.81 -34.32
C ALA A 8 -5.95 32.12 -33.06
N CYS A 9 -5.51 31.07 -32.36
CA CYS A 9 -4.53 31.18 -31.28
C CYS A 9 -3.13 31.16 -31.89
N SER A 10 -2.44 32.29 -31.80
CA SER A 10 -1.03 32.45 -32.19
C SER A 10 -0.11 31.69 -31.24
N SER A 11 0.67 30.77 -31.79
CA SER A 11 1.78 30.08 -31.14
C SER A 11 2.91 31.07 -30.85
N VAL A 12 3.28 31.22 -29.58
CA VAL A 12 4.51 31.90 -29.17
C VAL A 12 5.60 30.86 -28.96
N ASP A 13 6.56 30.87 -29.87
CA ASP A 13 7.81 30.11 -29.80
C ASP A 13 8.66 30.71 -28.68
N SER A 14 8.90 29.94 -27.61
CA SER A 14 9.81 30.32 -26.52
C SER A 14 10.95 29.33 -26.48
N SER A 15 11.95 29.60 -27.32
CA SER A 15 13.26 28.96 -27.28
C SER A 15 13.99 29.40 -25.99
N PHE A 16 13.94 28.55 -24.95
CA PHE A 16 14.76 28.74 -23.75
C PHE A 16 16.02 27.88 -23.85
N SER A 17 17.12 28.51 -24.27
CA SER A 17 18.46 27.94 -24.20
C SER A 17 18.85 27.73 -22.72
N SER A 18 19.14 26.49 -22.34
CA SER A 18 19.68 26.17 -21.02
C SER A 18 21.22 26.16 -21.08
N PRO A 19 21.92 26.88 -20.18
CA PRO A 19 23.37 26.88 -20.14
C PRO A 19 23.91 25.61 -19.48
N SER A 20 24.73 24.88 -20.23
CA SER A 20 25.57 23.78 -19.77
C SER A 20 26.59 24.27 -18.74
N SER A 21 26.28 24.15 -17.45
CA SER A 21 27.26 24.40 -16.39
C SER A 21 27.87 23.07 -15.93
N LEU A 22 28.91 22.64 -16.63
CA LEU A 22 29.84 21.60 -16.18
C LEU A 22 30.55 22.10 -14.92
N ARG A 23 30.22 21.53 -13.76
CA ARG A 23 31.08 21.61 -12.57
C ARG A 23 31.86 20.30 -12.45
N PRO A 24 33.20 20.34 -12.41
CA PRO A 24 34.00 19.14 -12.21
C PRO A 24 33.82 18.62 -10.79
N SER A 25 33.47 17.33 -10.71
CA SER A 25 33.43 16.55 -9.49
C SER A 25 34.87 16.38 -8.97
N VAL A 26 35.22 17.14 -7.94
CA VAL A 26 36.44 16.91 -7.15
C VAL A 26 36.31 15.56 -6.46
N PHE A 27 37.03 14.56 -6.98
CA PHE A 27 37.24 13.29 -6.32
C PHE A 27 37.99 13.53 -5.01
N ALA A 28 37.32 13.30 -3.88
CA ALA A 28 37.98 13.17 -2.59
C ALA A 28 38.74 11.84 -2.58
N THR A 29 40.02 11.89 -2.89
CA THR A 29 40.95 10.78 -2.73
C THR A 29 41.08 10.46 -1.24
N THR A 30 40.44 9.38 -0.80
CA THR A 30 40.65 8.79 0.52
C THR A 30 42.09 8.27 0.64
N PRO A 31 42.78 8.53 1.75
CA PRO A 31 44.15 8.03 1.95
C PRO A 31 44.17 6.50 2.04
N PRO A 32 45.16 5.83 1.43
CA PRO A 32 45.31 4.38 1.57
C PRO A 32 45.76 4.02 3.00
N CYS A 33 45.06 3.06 3.61
CA CYS A 33 45.50 2.45 4.87
C CYS A 33 46.87 1.76 4.69
N PRO A 34 47.74 1.76 5.72
CA PRO A 34 49.04 1.12 5.64
C PRO A 34 48.88 -0.38 5.45
N ARG A 35 49.57 -0.88 4.42
CA ARG A 35 49.58 -2.27 3.99
C ARG A 35 50.61 -3.02 4.84
N GLU A 36 50.18 -3.59 5.96
CA GLU A 36 51.01 -4.52 6.72
C GLU A 36 51.19 -5.82 5.92
N LYS A 37 52.46 -6.15 5.66
CA LYS A 37 52.89 -7.43 5.10
C LYS A 37 52.53 -8.53 6.10
N MET A 38 51.68 -9.46 5.69
CA MET A 38 51.55 -10.73 6.40
C MET A 38 52.58 -11.70 5.84
N GLU A 39 53.57 -12.01 6.66
CA GLU A 39 54.46 -13.16 6.47
C GLU A 39 53.69 -14.46 6.67
N GLU A 40 53.96 -15.40 5.78
CA GLU A 40 53.39 -16.73 5.72
C GLU A 40 54.12 -17.63 6.72
N GLY A 41 53.56 -17.74 7.94
CA GLY A 41 54.08 -18.58 9.02
C GLY A 41 53.22 -19.83 9.25
N ALA A 42 53.80 -20.98 8.99
CA ALA A 42 53.19 -22.30 9.12
C ALA A 42 52.97 -22.74 10.59
N ARG A 43 51.88 -23.51 10.77
CA ARG A 43 51.64 -24.59 11.76
C ARG A 43 52.11 -24.40 13.21
N GLY A 44 51.13 -24.36 14.12
CA GLY A 44 51.29 -24.76 15.51
C GLY A 44 49.94 -24.74 16.22
N GLY A 45 49.41 -25.93 16.54
CA GLY A 45 48.18 -26.05 17.31
C GLY A 45 48.43 -25.69 18.77
N GLU A 46 47.68 -24.72 19.29
CA GLU A 46 47.59 -24.45 20.73
C GLU A 46 46.14 -24.65 21.21
N PRO A 47 45.93 -25.42 22.30
CA PRO A 47 44.63 -25.59 22.92
C PRO A 47 44.31 -24.44 23.88
N GLY A 48 43.14 -23.84 23.70
CA GLY A 48 42.30 -23.46 24.83
C GLY A 48 42.73 -22.27 25.70
N VAL A 49 43.11 -21.13 25.12
CA VAL A 49 43.02 -19.85 25.86
C VAL A 49 41.63 -19.27 25.65
N ALA A 50 40.75 -19.44 26.64
CA ALA A 50 39.45 -18.81 26.72
C ALA A 50 39.62 -17.28 26.68
N ARG A 51 39.51 -16.70 25.48
CA ARG A 51 39.43 -15.24 25.25
C ARG A 51 38.07 -14.70 25.73
N SER A 52 37.83 -14.79 27.04
CA SER A 52 36.73 -14.13 27.75
C SER A 52 37.20 -12.80 28.33
N GLY A 53 37.76 -11.95 27.46
CA GLY A 53 38.36 -10.67 27.84
C GLY A 53 38.16 -9.56 26.81
N MET A 54 37.26 -9.75 25.83
CA MET A 54 36.82 -8.61 25.03
C MET A 54 35.78 -7.82 25.82
N ILE A 55 36.30 -6.87 26.61
CA ILE A 55 35.60 -5.66 27.07
C ILE A 55 34.56 -5.32 26.01
N GLY A 56 33.29 -5.34 26.41
CA GLY A 56 32.12 -5.25 25.55
C GLY A 56 32.15 -4.03 24.65
N ARG A 57 32.85 -4.13 23.53
CA ARG A 57 32.75 -3.15 22.45
C ARG A 57 31.32 -3.25 21.98
N VAL A 58 30.54 -2.22 22.32
CA VAL A 58 29.17 -2.04 21.87
C VAL A 58 29.19 -2.23 20.36
N LYS A 59 28.71 -3.40 19.91
CA LYS A 59 28.61 -3.69 18.49
C LYS A 59 27.53 -2.76 17.97
N ARG A 60 27.92 -1.78 17.16
CA ARG A 60 27.00 -0.85 16.50
C ARG A 60 27.00 -1.10 15.00
N CYS A 61 25.88 -0.82 14.36
CA CYS A 61 25.83 -0.81 12.91
C CYS A 61 26.75 0.32 12.40
N THR A 62 27.71 -0.05 11.56
CA THR A 62 28.68 0.87 10.93
C THR A 62 28.17 1.52 9.65
N TYR A 63 27.08 1.02 9.07
CA TYR A 63 26.43 1.66 7.93
C TYR A 63 25.83 3.02 8.30
N GLU A 64 26.32 4.09 7.67
CA GLU A 64 25.94 5.49 7.94
C GLU A 64 24.44 5.76 7.79
N GLY A 65 23.76 5.07 6.87
CA GLY A 65 22.31 5.21 6.64
C GLY A 65 21.41 4.42 7.61
N CYS A 66 21.94 3.89 8.71
CA CYS A 66 21.16 3.11 9.66
C CYS A 66 20.40 3.99 10.66
N LEU A 67 19.07 3.91 10.68
CA LEU A 67 18.23 4.72 11.61
C LEU A 67 18.40 4.38 13.10
N SER A 68 18.96 3.22 13.42
CA SER A 68 19.09 2.74 14.81
C SER A 68 20.29 1.81 14.91
N PRO A 69 21.52 2.36 14.88
CA PRO A 69 22.73 1.55 14.81
C PRO A 69 22.92 0.65 16.03
N ASP A 70 22.39 1.03 17.20
CA ASP A 70 22.62 0.34 18.48
C ASP A 70 21.45 -0.54 18.94
N ARG A 71 20.27 -0.44 18.30
CA ARG A 71 19.03 -1.11 18.77
C ARG A 71 18.92 -2.59 18.40
N SER A 72 19.89 -3.16 17.71
CA SER A 72 19.81 -4.54 17.24
C SER A 72 20.44 -5.48 18.26
N SER A 73 19.79 -6.59 18.56
CA SER A 73 20.38 -7.66 19.38
C SER A 73 21.36 -8.54 18.61
N LYS A 74 21.37 -8.43 17.27
CA LYS A 74 22.24 -9.22 16.38
C LYS A 74 22.97 -8.32 15.39
N PHE A 75 24.27 -8.59 15.23
CA PHE A 75 25.15 -7.89 14.31
C PHE A 75 25.90 -8.90 13.46
N HIS A 76 26.07 -8.57 12.18
CA HIS A 76 26.74 -9.38 11.19
C HIS A 76 27.96 -8.61 10.70
N PHE A 77 29.15 -9.18 10.92
CA PHE A 77 30.37 -8.70 10.30
C PHE A 77 30.48 -9.29 8.89
N ILE A 78 30.80 -8.44 7.92
CA ILE A 78 30.95 -8.84 6.53
C ILE A 78 32.44 -9.09 6.26
N GLU A 79 32.80 -10.37 6.21
CA GLU A 79 34.16 -10.81 5.91
C GLU A 79 34.43 -10.81 4.40
N LYS A 80 35.71 -10.64 4.04
CA LYS A 80 36.16 -10.73 2.66
C LYS A 80 35.88 -12.15 2.12
N GLY A 81 35.30 -12.23 0.92
CA GLY A 81 34.99 -13.51 0.28
C GLY A 81 33.66 -14.14 0.70
N ARG A 82 32.87 -13.48 1.56
CA ARG A 82 31.54 -13.97 1.93
C ARG A 82 30.54 -13.72 0.81
N ALA A 83 30.17 -14.76 0.08
CA ALA A 83 29.04 -14.75 -0.84
C ALA A 83 27.79 -15.31 -0.13
N ALA A 84 26.95 -14.44 0.42
CA ALA A 84 25.63 -14.84 0.94
C ALA A 84 24.53 -14.42 -0.05
N GLY A 85 23.68 -15.36 -0.47
CA GLY A 85 22.49 -15.07 -1.29
C GLY A 85 22.78 -14.65 -2.74
N GLY A 86 23.94 -14.98 -3.30
CA GLY A 86 24.28 -14.67 -4.69
C GLY A 86 24.42 -13.17 -5.00
N LYS A 87 24.64 -12.34 -3.97
CA LYS A 87 24.91 -10.91 -4.11
C LYS A 87 26.37 -10.62 -3.82
N ASP A 88 26.90 -9.58 -4.46
CA ASP A 88 28.25 -9.11 -4.20
C ASP A 88 28.29 -8.24 -2.94
N TRP A 89 29.00 -8.72 -1.91
CA TRP A 89 29.20 -8.02 -0.64
C TRP A 89 30.51 -7.23 -0.60
N SER A 90 31.28 -7.20 -1.69
CA SER A 90 32.64 -6.64 -1.73
C SER A 90 32.71 -5.18 -1.25
N SER A 91 31.69 -4.38 -1.57
CA SER A 91 31.58 -2.96 -1.14
C SER A 91 31.30 -2.78 0.36
N LEU A 92 30.89 -3.85 1.05
CA LEU A 92 30.54 -3.85 2.47
C LEU A 92 31.51 -4.66 3.33
N VAL A 93 32.60 -5.18 2.76
CA VAL A 93 33.62 -5.89 3.53
C VAL A 93 34.21 -4.98 4.61
N GLY A 94 34.27 -5.49 5.83
CA GLY A 94 34.71 -4.73 7.02
C GLY A 94 33.58 -3.98 7.73
N TYR A 95 32.37 -3.91 7.16
CA TYR A 95 31.22 -3.33 7.85
C TYR A 95 30.61 -4.32 8.84
N ILE A 96 30.18 -3.79 9.99
CA ILE A 96 29.26 -4.44 10.93
C ILE A 96 27.85 -3.93 10.65
N LEU A 97 26.95 -4.83 10.24
CA LEU A 97 25.56 -4.50 9.94
C LEU A 97 24.62 -5.04 11.01
N CYS A 98 23.62 -4.25 11.41
CA CYS A 98 22.52 -4.78 12.22
C CYS A 98 21.68 -5.77 11.39
N LYS A 99 20.93 -6.66 12.08
CA LYS A 99 20.04 -7.65 11.43
C LYS A 99 19.18 -7.04 10.33
N SER A 100 18.59 -5.87 10.58
CA SER A 100 17.71 -5.20 9.60
C SER A 100 18.46 -4.71 8.35
N CYS A 101 19.70 -4.23 8.49
CA CYS A 101 20.51 -3.79 7.35
C CYS A 101 21.01 -5.00 6.56
N HIS A 102 21.53 -6.03 7.25
CA HIS A 102 21.95 -7.29 6.63
C HIS A 102 20.82 -7.92 5.79
N SER A 103 19.65 -8.16 6.40
CA SER A 103 18.50 -8.74 5.69
C SER A 103 17.92 -7.84 4.59
N ARG A 104 18.23 -6.54 4.58
CA ARG A 104 17.88 -5.68 3.44
C ARG A 104 18.85 -5.92 2.28
N PHE A 105 20.15 -5.85 2.55
CA PHE A 105 21.15 -6.04 1.50
C PHE A 105 21.02 -7.42 0.87
N GLU A 106 20.80 -8.45 1.68
CA GLU A 106 20.55 -9.81 1.22
C GLU A 106 19.34 -9.90 0.26
N ARG A 107 18.26 -9.17 0.53
CA ARG A 107 17.05 -9.17 -0.34
C ARG A 107 17.16 -8.29 -1.58
N SER A 108 17.84 -7.16 -1.48
CA SER A 108 17.79 -6.09 -2.50
C SER A 108 19.12 -5.81 -3.19
N GLY A 109 20.22 -6.36 -2.69
CA GLY A 109 21.59 -6.05 -3.14
C GLY A 109 22.05 -4.63 -2.80
N THR A 110 21.25 -3.83 -2.09
CA THR A 110 21.61 -2.45 -1.73
C THR A 110 21.23 -2.16 -0.27
N LEU A 111 22.09 -1.42 0.44
CA LEU A 111 21.77 -0.94 1.79
C LEU A 111 21.01 0.37 1.77
N GLN A 112 21.01 1.05 0.61
CA GLN A 112 20.30 2.29 0.41
C GLN A 112 18.84 2.08 0.76
N ARG A 113 18.44 2.70 1.85
CA ARG A 113 17.04 2.86 2.18
C ARG A 113 16.46 3.74 1.08
N LEU A 114 15.82 3.14 0.07
CA LEU A 114 14.74 3.77 -0.70
C LEU A 114 13.56 4.19 0.19
N GLN A 115 13.76 4.26 1.52
CA GLN A 115 12.78 4.79 2.43
C GLN A 115 12.73 6.28 2.19
N ASN A 116 11.71 6.69 1.42
CA ASN A 116 10.99 7.94 1.55
C ASN A 116 11.87 9.00 2.19
N ARG A 117 13.01 9.33 1.54
CA ARG A 117 13.89 10.38 2.04
C ARG A 117 12.92 11.54 2.21
N PRO A 118 12.75 12.07 3.42
CA PRO A 118 11.73 13.07 3.66
C PRO A 118 11.94 14.11 2.57
N LEU A 119 10.97 14.23 1.67
CA LEU A 119 11.09 15.14 0.56
C LEU A 119 11.37 16.51 1.19
N ALA A 120 12.24 17.29 0.55
CA ALA A 120 12.46 18.67 0.96
C ALA A 120 11.07 19.33 1.14
N PRO A 121 10.87 20.21 2.14
CA PRO A 121 9.57 20.81 2.39
C PRO A 121 8.89 21.35 1.12
N GLU A 122 9.68 21.91 0.22
CA GLU A 122 9.28 22.42 -1.10
C GLU A 122 8.73 21.33 -2.05
N ALA A 123 9.21 20.09 -1.93
CA ALA A 123 8.78 18.94 -2.71
C ALA A 123 7.66 18.13 -2.03
N ARG A 124 7.12 18.59 -0.89
CA ARG A 124 6.01 17.93 -0.16
C ARG A 124 4.63 18.36 -0.66
N HIS A 125 4.44 18.29 -1.98
CA HIS A 125 3.18 18.59 -2.63
C HIS A 125 2.76 17.41 -3.51
N CYS A 126 1.49 17.00 -3.44
CA CYS A 126 0.97 15.95 -4.31
C CYS A 126 0.75 16.51 -5.73
N SER A 127 1.56 16.09 -6.71
CA SER A 127 1.47 16.58 -8.10
C SER A 127 0.32 15.98 -8.93
N TYR A 128 -0.54 15.17 -8.30
CA TYR A 128 -1.75 14.68 -8.94
C TYR A 128 -2.84 15.77 -8.95
N VAL A 129 -3.23 16.22 -10.15
CA VAL A 129 -4.21 17.29 -10.39
C VAL A 129 -5.56 17.04 -9.69
N GLY A 130 -5.99 15.78 -9.53
CA GLY A 130 -7.24 15.42 -8.85
C GLY A 130 -7.16 15.31 -7.33
N CYS A 131 -6.05 15.71 -6.68
CA CYS A 131 -5.91 15.64 -5.24
C CYS A 131 -6.62 16.82 -4.55
N GLU A 132 -7.53 16.54 -3.59
CA GLU A 132 -8.23 17.62 -2.85
C GLU A 132 -7.34 18.33 -1.81
N LYS A 133 -6.29 17.65 -1.36
CA LYS A 133 -5.48 18.06 -0.22
C LYS A 133 -4.02 17.76 -0.51
N PRO A 134 -3.40 18.45 -1.48
CA PRO A 134 -2.09 18.07 -1.95
C PRO A 134 -0.99 18.28 -0.92
N ASP A 135 -1.14 19.22 0.04
CA ASP A 135 -0.12 19.54 1.05
C ASP A 135 -0.38 18.93 2.43
N GLN A 136 -1.59 18.41 2.71
CA GLN A 136 -2.00 18.02 4.07
C GLN A 136 -1.54 16.60 4.48
N SER A 137 -0.71 15.94 3.68
CA SER A 137 -0.30 14.57 3.98
C SER A 137 0.93 14.54 4.88
N SER A 138 0.94 13.63 5.85
CA SER A 138 2.14 13.38 6.66
C SER A 138 3.24 12.64 5.89
N LYS A 139 2.92 12.04 4.73
CA LYS A 139 3.85 11.25 3.93
C LYS A 139 3.65 11.48 2.44
N PHE A 140 4.77 11.65 1.75
CA PHE A 140 4.85 11.85 0.31
C PHE A 140 5.78 10.81 -0.29
N TYR A 141 5.46 10.37 -1.50
CA TYR A 141 6.14 9.31 -2.21
C TYR A 141 6.53 9.81 -3.59
N MET A 142 7.84 9.93 -3.85
CA MET A 142 8.35 10.08 -5.21
C MET A 142 8.20 8.75 -5.93
N ILE A 143 7.62 8.78 -7.12
CA ILE A 143 7.51 7.61 -7.98
C ILE A 143 8.75 7.60 -8.88
N GLU A 144 9.60 6.61 -8.68
CA GLU A 144 10.79 6.40 -9.51
C GLU A 144 10.41 5.66 -10.79
N GLU A 145 11.15 5.93 -11.85
CA GLU A 145 11.02 5.21 -13.12
C GLU A 145 11.31 3.71 -12.93
N GLY A 146 10.56 2.85 -13.62
CA GLY A 146 10.70 1.40 -13.52
C GLY A 146 10.18 0.76 -12.23
N LYS A 147 9.57 1.53 -11.32
CA LYS A 147 9.03 1.01 -10.06
C LYS A 147 7.77 0.17 -10.29
N LYS A 148 7.82 -1.11 -9.90
CA LYS A 148 6.65 -2.00 -9.89
C LYS A 148 6.21 -2.26 -8.46
N ALA A 149 5.22 -1.50 -7.97
CA ALA A 149 4.66 -1.70 -6.64
C ALA A 149 3.20 -2.18 -6.72
N GLY A 150 2.87 -3.27 -6.03
CA GLY A 150 1.49 -3.80 -6.00
C GLY A 150 1.02 -4.44 -7.31
N GLY A 151 1.95 -4.87 -8.18
CA GLY A 151 1.62 -5.46 -9.48
C GLY A 151 1.09 -4.47 -10.52
N GLN A 152 1.07 -3.18 -10.20
CA GLN A 152 0.66 -2.12 -11.12
C GLN A 152 1.87 -1.52 -11.83
N ASP A 153 1.66 -1.02 -13.05
CA ASP A 153 2.63 -0.22 -13.77
C ASP A 153 2.55 1.24 -13.28
N TRP A 154 3.70 1.82 -12.93
CA TRP A 154 3.80 3.19 -12.43
C TRP A 154 4.44 4.14 -13.45
N SER A 155 4.71 3.67 -14.68
CA SER A 155 5.47 4.42 -15.69
C SER A 155 4.89 5.80 -15.98
N GLU A 156 3.56 5.94 -16.09
CA GLU A 156 2.87 7.22 -16.31
C GLU A 156 3.00 8.22 -15.15
N LEU A 157 3.29 7.71 -13.95
CA LEU A 157 3.44 8.49 -12.73
C LEU A 157 4.90 8.69 -12.34
N SER A 158 5.85 8.18 -13.12
CA SER A 158 7.28 8.37 -12.87
C SER A 158 7.64 9.86 -12.80
N GLY A 159 8.52 10.21 -11.85
CA GLY A 159 8.89 11.58 -11.52
C GLY A 159 7.85 12.38 -10.73
N ARG A 160 6.63 11.84 -10.51
CA ARG A 160 5.58 12.52 -9.75
C ARG A 160 5.69 12.25 -8.25
N VAL A 161 5.23 13.21 -7.44
CA VAL A 161 5.10 13.08 -5.99
C VAL A 161 3.65 12.83 -5.65
N LEU A 162 3.36 11.73 -4.97
CA LEU A 162 2.02 11.40 -4.50
C LEU A 162 1.94 11.50 -2.98
N CYS A 163 0.86 12.10 -2.48
CA CYS A 163 0.52 11.98 -1.08
C CYS A 163 0.17 10.52 -0.72
N GLN A 164 0.21 10.18 0.57
CA GLN A 164 -0.07 8.82 1.03
C GLN A 164 -1.41 8.27 0.57
N ALA A 165 -2.44 9.11 0.50
CA ALA A 165 -3.77 8.70 0.08
C ALA A 165 -3.82 8.35 -1.41
N CYS A 166 -3.22 9.18 -2.26
CA CYS A 166 -3.11 8.94 -3.70
C CYS A 166 -2.24 7.71 -3.99
N TYR A 167 -1.07 7.62 -3.35
CA TYR A 167 -0.17 6.46 -3.50
C TYR A 167 -0.87 5.14 -3.17
N LYS A 168 -1.57 5.06 -2.03
CA LYS A 168 -2.32 3.85 -1.66
C LYS A 168 -3.43 3.54 -2.64
N ARG A 169 -4.14 4.54 -3.16
CA ARG A 169 -5.22 4.33 -4.13
C ARG A 169 -4.67 3.68 -5.40
N PHE A 170 -3.64 4.27 -6.00
CA PHE A 170 -3.05 3.72 -7.22
C PHE A 170 -2.48 2.32 -6.96
N LYS A 171 -1.76 2.13 -5.85
CA LYS A 171 -1.21 0.82 -5.48
C LYS A 171 -2.29 -0.28 -5.37
N LEU A 172 -3.48 0.06 -4.88
CA LEU A 172 -4.57 -0.91 -4.68
C LEU A 172 -5.48 -1.07 -5.90
N GLY A 173 -5.72 0.01 -6.65
CA GLY A 173 -6.73 0.05 -7.70
C GLY A 173 -6.20 0.31 -9.11
N GLY A 174 -4.89 0.53 -9.29
CA GLY A 174 -4.28 0.82 -10.59
C GLY A 174 -4.64 2.18 -11.19
N SER A 175 -5.46 2.99 -10.53
CA SER A 175 -5.85 4.32 -11.00
C SER A 175 -5.88 5.34 -9.86
N LEU A 176 -5.44 6.57 -10.16
CA LEU A 176 -5.52 7.71 -9.25
C LEU A 176 -6.88 8.41 -9.34
N GLU A 177 -7.61 8.16 -10.43
CA GLU A 177 -8.95 8.68 -10.60
C GLU A 177 -9.76 8.28 -9.38
N ARG A 178 -10.14 9.32 -8.64
CA ARG A 178 -11.05 9.15 -7.55
C ARG A 178 -12.34 8.84 -8.30
N SER A 179 -12.80 7.59 -8.22
CA SER A 179 -14.21 7.27 -8.41
C SER A 179 -14.97 7.95 -7.27
N ARG A 180 -14.95 9.28 -7.27
CA ARG A 180 -16.00 10.06 -6.67
C ARG A 180 -17.19 9.62 -7.51
N THR A 181 -17.93 8.64 -7.00
CA THR A 181 -19.37 8.65 -7.21
C THR A 181 -19.77 10.07 -6.86
N LYS A 182 -19.92 10.92 -7.88
CA LYS A 182 -20.36 12.30 -7.72
C LYS A 182 -21.60 12.18 -6.85
N PRO A 183 -21.67 12.86 -5.69
CA PRO A 183 -22.84 12.75 -4.85
C PRO A 183 -24.04 13.07 -5.72
N LEU A 184 -24.93 12.09 -5.86
CA LEU A 184 -26.10 12.23 -6.71
C LEU A 184 -26.88 13.47 -6.24
N PRO A 185 -27.39 14.29 -7.17
CA PRO A 185 -28.27 15.40 -6.82
C PRO A 185 -29.43 14.85 -6.00
N THR A 186 -29.95 15.62 -5.04
CA THR A 186 -30.97 15.13 -4.10
C THR A 186 -32.17 14.51 -4.81
N ALA A 187 -32.59 15.07 -5.95
CA ALA A 187 -33.66 14.53 -6.79
C ALA A 187 -33.37 13.13 -7.37
N ALA A 188 -32.11 12.75 -7.55
CA ALA A 188 -31.68 11.45 -8.06
C ALA A 188 -31.30 10.45 -6.93
N ARG A 189 -31.51 10.80 -5.66
CA ARG A 189 -31.22 9.94 -4.50
C ARG A 189 -32.35 8.95 -4.22
N ARG A 190 -32.70 8.16 -5.22
CA ARG A 190 -33.70 7.09 -5.12
C ARG A 190 -33.14 5.82 -5.75
N CYS A 191 -33.30 4.69 -5.07
CA CYS A 191 -32.95 3.38 -5.62
C CYS A 191 -33.86 3.09 -6.82
N THR A 192 -33.30 2.89 -8.00
CA THR A 192 -34.07 2.55 -9.22
C THR A 192 -34.27 1.05 -9.39
N TYR A 193 -33.69 0.23 -8.51
CA TYR A 193 -33.95 -1.21 -8.52
C TYR A 193 -35.40 -1.51 -8.13
N ALA A 194 -36.14 -2.13 -9.05
CA ALA A 194 -37.58 -2.43 -8.89
C ALA A 194 -37.90 -3.23 -7.62
N GLY A 195 -37.02 -4.16 -7.21
CA GLY A 195 -37.20 -4.95 -5.99
C GLY A 195 -36.83 -4.21 -4.69
N CYS A 196 -36.53 -2.90 -4.71
CA CYS A 196 -36.12 -2.18 -3.51
C CYS A 196 -37.32 -1.79 -2.62
N LEU A 197 -37.46 -2.42 -1.45
CA LEU A 197 -38.53 -2.08 -0.47
C LEU A 197 -38.48 -0.64 0.08
N ARG A 198 -37.29 -0.01 0.08
CA ARG A 198 -37.11 1.34 0.63
C ARG A 198 -36.23 2.17 -0.29
N PRO A 199 -36.74 2.58 -1.46
CA PRO A 199 -35.91 3.19 -2.48
C PRO A 199 -35.40 4.58 -2.06
N GLU A 200 -36.10 5.27 -1.17
CA GLU A 200 -35.74 6.62 -0.71
C GLU A 200 -34.93 6.63 0.60
N HIS A 201 -34.91 5.52 1.34
CA HIS A 201 -34.18 5.43 2.59
C HIS A 201 -32.78 4.87 2.37
N GLY A 202 -31.83 5.76 2.16
CA GLY A 202 -30.41 5.43 2.08
C GLY A 202 -29.54 6.59 2.51
N SER A 203 -28.53 6.34 3.35
CA SER A 203 -27.51 7.35 3.64
C SER A 203 -26.55 7.57 2.46
N LYS A 204 -26.49 6.62 1.52
CA LYS A 204 -25.64 6.66 0.33
C LYS A 204 -26.33 5.97 -0.85
N PHE A 205 -26.18 6.59 -2.01
CA PHE A 205 -26.65 6.11 -3.30
C PHE A 205 -25.48 6.01 -4.27
N TYR A 206 -25.48 4.96 -5.07
CA TYR A 206 -24.40 4.62 -5.98
C TYR A 206 -24.96 4.57 -7.39
N GLN A 207 -24.50 5.48 -8.25
CA GLN A 207 -24.71 5.35 -9.68
C GLN A 207 -23.81 4.24 -10.22
N ILE A 208 -24.39 3.35 -11.00
CA ILE A 208 -23.68 2.26 -11.66
C ILE A 208 -23.38 2.71 -13.09
N ASP A 209 -22.11 2.97 -13.36
CA ASP A 209 -21.66 3.32 -14.71
C ASP A 209 -21.53 2.06 -15.57
N LYS A 210 -21.68 2.21 -16.90
CA LYS A 210 -21.59 1.10 -17.86
C LYS A 210 -20.27 0.32 -17.77
N ASP A 211 -19.18 1.00 -17.42
CA ASP A 211 -17.84 0.42 -17.41
C ASP A 211 -17.36 -0.02 -16.01
N LYS A 212 -18.25 0.02 -15.01
CA LYS A 212 -17.85 -0.22 -13.63
C LYS A 212 -17.67 -1.70 -13.34
N LYS A 213 -16.42 -2.12 -13.09
CA LYS A 213 -16.07 -3.48 -12.63
C LYS A 213 -15.70 -3.47 -11.14
N ALA A 214 -16.68 -3.25 -10.27
CA ALA A 214 -16.45 -3.31 -8.83
C ALA A 214 -16.60 -4.75 -8.32
N GLY A 215 -15.64 -5.22 -7.50
CA GLY A 215 -15.74 -6.52 -6.82
C GLY A 215 -15.64 -7.75 -7.74
N GLY A 216 -15.12 -7.61 -8.96
CA GLY A 216 -15.00 -8.72 -9.91
C GLY A 216 -16.32 -9.19 -10.52
N GLN A 217 -17.41 -8.46 -10.28
CA GLN A 217 -18.74 -8.76 -10.85
C GLN A 217 -19.00 -7.91 -12.10
N ASP A 218 -19.84 -8.42 -13.01
CA ASP A 218 -20.28 -7.70 -14.20
C ASP A 218 -21.55 -6.89 -13.92
N TRP A 219 -21.42 -5.57 -13.87
CA TRP A 219 -22.51 -4.65 -13.57
C TRP A 219 -23.33 -4.24 -14.81
N SER A 220 -23.02 -4.78 -16.00
CA SER A 220 -23.57 -4.32 -17.28
C SER A 220 -25.11 -4.32 -17.32
N HIS A 221 -25.77 -5.33 -16.74
CA HIS A 221 -27.23 -5.44 -16.77
C HIS A 221 -27.97 -4.45 -15.86
N ILE A 222 -27.27 -3.84 -14.90
CA ILE A 222 -27.80 -2.78 -14.02
C ILE A 222 -27.09 -1.44 -14.25
N ALA A 223 -26.34 -1.31 -15.34
CA ALA A 223 -25.72 -0.05 -15.70
C ALA A 223 -26.78 1.04 -15.94
N GLY A 224 -26.51 2.26 -15.47
CA GLY A 224 -27.45 3.37 -15.45
C GLY A 224 -28.36 3.41 -14.21
N ASN A 225 -28.48 2.32 -13.45
CA ASN A 225 -29.27 2.32 -12.23
C ASN A 225 -28.57 3.06 -11.08
N VAL A 226 -29.40 3.60 -10.18
CA VAL A 226 -28.97 4.10 -8.89
C VAL A 226 -29.34 3.07 -7.84
N LEU A 227 -28.36 2.56 -7.11
CA LEU A 227 -28.59 1.62 -6.02
C LEU A 227 -28.42 2.30 -4.67
N CYS A 228 -29.34 2.03 -3.73
CA CYS A 228 -29.09 2.34 -2.33
C CYS A 228 -27.95 1.45 -1.79
N ARG A 229 -27.33 1.87 -0.68
CA ARG A 229 -26.22 1.11 -0.05
C ARG A 229 -26.57 -0.36 0.20
N ALA A 230 -27.79 -0.68 0.62
CA ALA A 230 -28.20 -2.06 0.89
C ALA A 230 -28.17 -2.91 -0.38
N CYS A 231 -28.83 -2.46 -1.46
CA CYS A 231 -28.84 -3.15 -2.75
C CYS A 231 -27.44 -3.24 -3.36
N TYR A 232 -26.66 -2.15 -3.31
CA TYR A 232 -25.26 -2.18 -3.79
C TYR A 232 -24.43 -3.24 -3.07
N CYS A 233 -24.51 -3.32 -1.73
CA CYS A 233 -23.77 -4.29 -0.96
C CYS A 233 -24.24 -5.73 -1.20
N GLN A 234 -25.54 -5.95 -1.39
CA GLN A 234 -26.09 -7.27 -1.74
C GLN A 234 -25.51 -7.74 -3.06
N TYR A 235 -25.62 -6.91 -4.11
CA TYR A 235 -25.11 -7.25 -5.43
C TYR A 235 -23.59 -7.46 -5.43
N ASN A 236 -22.82 -6.57 -4.79
CA ASN A 236 -21.36 -6.71 -4.73
C ASN A 236 -20.90 -7.97 -3.98
N ARG A 237 -21.73 -8.57 -3.12
CA ARG A 237 -21.41 -9.83 -2.42
C ARG A 237 -21.91 -11.06 -3.16
N GLY A 238 -23.14 -11.01 -3.68
CA GLY A 238 -23.82 -12.17 -4.26
C GLY A 238 -23.83 -12.23 -5.79
N GLY A 239 -23.43 -11.16 -6.49
CA GLY A 239 -23.53 -11.06 -7.95
C GLY A 239 -24.96 -10.91 -8.49
N THR A 240 -25.97 -11.01 -7.63
CA THR A 240 -27.39 -10.90 -8.00
C THR A 240 -28.14 -9.97 -7.05
N LEU A 241 -29.13 -9.25 -7.60
CA LEU A 241 -30.08 -8.44 -6.82
C LEU A 241 -31.39 -9.17 -6.56
N GLU A 242 -31.54 -10.39 -7.10
CA GLU A 242 -32.67 -11.26 -6.83
C GLU A 242 -32.78 -11.41 -5.32
N ARG A 243 -33.80 -10.75 -4.77
CA ARG A 243 -34.25 -11.11 -3.45
C ARG A 243 -34.87 -12.47 -3.66
N ILE A 244 -34.50 -13.39 -2.78
CA ILE A 244 -35.24 -14.61 -2.56
C ILE A 244 -36.63 -14.15 -2.09
N LEU A 245 -37.49 -13.77 -3.03
CA LEU A 245 -38.89 -13.44 -2.82
C LEU A 245 -39.66 -14.69 -2.38
N ASP A 246 -39.04 -15.86 -2.51
CA ASP A 246 -39.59 -17.17 -2.17
C ASP A 246 -39.28 -17.67 -0.76
N ARG A 247 -38.76 -16.82 0.13
CA ARG A 247 -39.05 -17.04 1.56
C ARG A 247 -40.34 -16.29 1.90
N GLN A 248 -41.44 -16.70 1.25
CA GLN A 248 -42.64 -16.83 2.05
C GLN A 248 -42.24 -17.72 3.23
N PRO A 249 -42.43 -17.29 4.50
CA PRO A 249 -42.46 -18.27 5.56
C PRO A 249 -43.46 -19.33 5.10
N PRO A 250 -43.15 -20.65 5.21
CA PRO A 250 -44.14 -21.66 4.90
C PRO A 250 -45.41 -21.21 5.60
N SER A 251 -46.48 -21.02 4.83
CA SER A 251 -47.76 -20.60 5.35
C SER A 251 -48.14 -21.62 6.40
N THR A 252 -47.80 -21.35 7.67
CA THR A 252 -48.27 -22.11 8.80
C THR A 252 -49.74 -21.82 8.80
N SER A 253 -50.50 -22.72 8.19
CA SER A 253 -51.94 -22.83 8.31
C SER A 253 -52.24 -23.05 9.78
N MET A 254 -52.22 -21.98 10.56
CA MET A 254 -52.85 -21.92 11.87
C MET A 254 -54.34 -21.83 11.57
N SER A 255 -54.94 -23.01 11.54
CA SER A 255 -56.35 -23.25 11.74
C SER A 255 -56.87 -22.36 12.87
N SER A 256 -57.78 -21.46 12.50
CA SER A 256 -59.00 -21.09 13.22
C SER A 256 -58.95 -21.15 14.76
N GLY A 257 -58.81 -19.98 15.37
CA GLY A 257 -59.16 -19.75 16.78
C GLY A 257 -59.51 -18.28 16.98
N ALA A 258 -60.81 -17.96 16.89
CA ALA A 258 -61.39 -16.72 17.41
C ALA A 258 -61.05 -16.59 18.92
N VAL A 259 -60.97 -15.43 19.58
CA VAL A 259 -61.86 -14.26 19.61
C VAL A 259 -61.13 -13.11 20.33
N SER A 260 -61.66 -11.90 20.15
CA SER A 260 -61.75 -10.77 21.11
C SER A 260 -60.93 -9.52 20.80
N SER A 261 -61.70 -8.53 20.34
CA SER A 261 -61.55 -7.09 20.50
C SER A 261 -60.98 -6.69 21.87
N ASP A 262 -60.14 -5.66 21.94
CA ASP A 262 -60.56 -4.27 22.08
C ASP A 262 -59.38 -3.29 22.24
N GLU A 263 -59.68 -2.04 21.91
CA GLU A 263 -59.05 -0.78 22.32
C GLU A 263 -57.76 -0.22 21.67
N ALA A 264 -57.93 1.07 21.36
CA ALA A 264 -57.06 2.00 20.68
C ALA A 264 -56.14 2.76 21.66
N ALA A 265 -55.02 3.30 21.16
CA ALA A 265 -54.63 4.71 21.33
C ALA A 265 -53.17 4.97 20.91
N GLY A 266 -52.98 6.06 20.15
CA GLY A 266 -51.86 6.97 20.32
C GLY A 266 -50.49 6.59 19.74
N CYS A 267 -50.16 7.13 18.57
CA CYS A 267 -48.78 7.32 18.14
C CYS A 267 -48.52 8.81 17.88
N GLU A 268 -48.30 9.56 18.96
CA GLU A 268 -47.57 10.83 18.95
C GLU A 268 -46.32 10.66 19.82
N GLY A 269 -45.16 11.11 19.32
CA GLY A 269 -43.92 10.97 20.07
C GLY A 269 -42.68 11.37 19.29
N ALA A 270 -42.53 12.68 19.07
CA ALA A 270 -41.30 13.31 18.64
C ALA A 270 -40.12 12.96 19.57
N GLY A 271 -38.92 12.81 19.00
CA GLY A 271 -37.71 12.49 19.75
C GLY A 271 -36.43 12.70 18.94
N THR A 272 -36.15 13.95 18.58
CA THR A 272 -34.85 14.37 18.06
C THR A 272 -33.79 14.28 19.17
N ALA A 273 -33.04 13.18 19.21
CA ALA A 273 -31.87 13.05 20.08
C ALA A 273 -30.63 13.69 19.43
N THR A 274 -30.40 14.97 19.69
CA THR A 274 -29.12 15.63 19.44
C THR A 274 -28.07 15.10 20.43
N SER A 275 -27.23 14.16 19.99
CA SER A 275 -26.09 13.68 20.79
C SER A 275 -24.94 14.70 20.72
N LYS A 276 -24.95 15.68 21.62
CA LYS A 276 -23.80 16.55 21.93
C LYS A 276 -22.75 15.71 22.66
N ARG A 277 -21.80 15.12 21.94
CA ARG A 277 -20.58 14.57 22.56
C ARG A 277 -19.59 15.70 22.83
N LYS A 278 -19.51 16.01 24.12
CA LYS A 278 -18.60 16.91 24.85
C LYS A 278 -17.14 16.60 24.50
N SER A 279 -16.47 17.55 23.85
CA SER A 279 -15.02 17.55 23.63
C SER A 279 -14.29 17.63 24.97
N LYS A 280 -13.78 16.49 25.47
CA LYS A 280 -12.93 16.44 26.67
C LYS A 280 -11.47 16.59 26.26
N LYS A 281 -10.99 17.82 26.43
CA LYS A 281 -9.60 18.25 26.41
C LYS A 281 -8.86 17.66 27.63
N ARG A 282 -7.84 16.83 27.40
CA ARG A 282 -6.74 16.49 28.33
C ARG A 282 -5.49 16.39 27.45
N ARG A 283 -4.64 17.41 27.42
CA ARG A 283 -3.47 17.62 28.30
C ARG A 283 -2.66 16.33 28.49
N GLU A 284 -1.53 16.36 27.77
CA GLU A 284 -0.20 15.81 28.08
C GLU A 284 -0.02 15.43 29.57
N GLU A 285 0.50 14.24 29.82
CA GLU A 285 1.80 14.05 30.50
C GLU A 285 2.25 12.59 30.38
N GLU A 286 3.55 12.39 30.60
CA GLU A 286 4.39 11.27 30.22
C GLU A 286 4.35 10.08 31.20
N ASP A 287 5.12 9.07 30.80
CA ASP A 287 5.75 8.00 31.59
C ASP A 287 4.95 6.78 32.05
N GLY A 288 5.45 5.62 31.59
CA GLY A 288 5.93 4.64 32.56
C GLY A 288 5.21 3.30 32.67
N VAL A 289 5.79 2.30 31.99
CA VAL A 289 6.07 0.95 32.52
C VAL A 289 4.93 -0.11 32.59
N ALA A 290 5.36 -1.31 32.18
CA ALA A 290 4.89 -2.66 32.47
C ALA A 290 3.59 -3.15 31.82
N GLY A 291 3.79 -4.05 30.84
CA GLY A 291 3.40 -5.45 30.96
C GLY A 291 1.92 -5.73 31.14
N PHE A 292 1.29 -6.27 30.10
CA PHE A 292 0.42 -7.45 30.17
C PHE A 292 -0.09 -7.78 28.77
N ASN A 293 -0.51 -9.02 28.60
CA ASN A 293 -1.27 -9.60 27.48
C ASN A 293 -0.45 -10.10 26.28
N SER A 294 -0.82 -11.22 25.67
CA SER A 294 -1.80 -12.25 26.03
C SER A 294 -1.53 -13.39 25.06
N LEU A 295 -1.57 -14.60 25.59
CA LEU A 295 -1.42 -15.85 24.89
C LEU A 295 -2.66 -16.07 24.01
N VAL A 296 -2.63 -15.65 22.74
CA VAL A 296 -3.64 -16.05 21.76
C VAL A 296 -3.02 -17.12 20.87
N ARG A 297 -3.35 -18.38 21.17
CA ARG A 297 -3.13 -19.52 20.29
C ARG A 297 -4.10 -19.39 19.10
N VAL A 298 -3.56 -19.13 17.91
CA VAL A 298 -4.28 -19.36 16.65
C VAL A 298 -3.75 -20.68 16.09
N ALA A 299 -4.61 -21.70 16.09
CA ALA A 299 -4.42 -22.90 15.32
C ALA A 299 -4.62 -22.56 13.83
N CYS A 300 -3.55 -22.63 13.04
CA CYS A 300 -3.65 -22.67 11.59
C CYS A 300 -3.67 -24.15 11.19
N ALA A 301 -4.79 -24.58 10.62
CA ALA A 301 -4.92 -25.86 9.95
C ALA A 301 -4.04 -25.90 8.70
N GLU A 302 -3.19 -26.92 8.63
CA GLU A 302 -2.51 -27.35 7.41
C GLU A 302 -3.54 -27.90 6.43
N LEU A 303 -3.69 -27.23 5.28
CA LEU A 303 -4.23 -27.85 4.08
C LEU A 303 -3.09 -27.99 3.09
N HIS A 304 -2.56 -29.21 3.01
CA HIS A 304 -1.77 -29.71 1.90
C HIS A 304 -2.63 -29.64 0.62
N MET A 305 -2.25 -28.78 -0.33
CA MET A 305 -2.67 -28.90 -1.72
C MET A 305 -1.44 -29.23 -2.56
N GLY A 306 -1.55 -30.38 -3.21
CA GLY A 306 -0.49 -31.09 -3.89
C GLY A 306 0.00 -30.45 -5.19
N GLU A 307 1.08 -31.08 -5.62
CA GLU A 307 2.02 -30.75 -6.67
C GLU A 307 1.44 -30.88 -8.08
N GLY A 308 2.04 -30.16 -9.04
CA GLY A 308 1.96 -30.52 -10.45
C GLY A 308 2.05 -29.33 -11.40
N SER A 309 3.25 -28.96 -11.83
CA SER A 309 3.44 -28.28 -13.11
C SER A 309 4.73 -28.74 -13.78
N PRO A 310 4.66 -29.27 -15.02
CA PRO A 310 5.80 -29.87 -15.71
C PRO A 310 6.72 -28.80 -16.30
N THR A 311 8.01 -28.91 -15.97
CA THR A 311 9.09 -28.13 -16.58
C THR A 311 9.36 -28.65 -18.00
N LYS A 312 9.02 -27.84 -19.00
CA LYS A 312 9.44 -28.06 -20.39
C LYS A 312 10.96 -27.86 -20.49
N LYS A 313 11.69 -28.93 -20.78
CA LYS A 313 13.13 -28.88 -21.09
C LYS A 313 13.37 -28.17 -22.43
N PRO A 314 14.41 -27.31 -22.55
CA PRO A 314 14.82 -26.76 -23.83
C PRO A 314 15.51 -27.83 -24.69
N ARG A 315 15.10 -27.87 -25.96
CA ARG A 315 15.57 -28.76 -27.02
C ARG A 315 16.89 -28.22 -27.57
N THR A 316 17.99 -28.94 -27.35
CA THR A 316 19.30 -28.62 -27.95
C THR A 316 19.29 -28.98 -29.43
N HIS A 317 19.51 -27.99 -30.29
CA HIS A 317 19.78 -28.19 -31.71
C HIS A 317 21.23 -28.65 -31.87
N ARG A 318 21.41 -29.86 -32.38
CA ARG A 318 22.70 -30.42 -32.82
C ARG A 318 22.99 -29.89 -34.22
N ALA A 319 23.97 -29.00 -34.36
CA ALA A 319 24.53 -28.62 -35.64
C ALA A 319 25.30 -29.80 -36.24
N LYS A 320 24.98 -30.15 -37.49
CA LYS A 320 25.83 -30.99 -38.34
C LYS A 320 26.83 -30.06 -39.02
N PHE A 321 28.12 -30.29 -38.79
CA PHE A 321 29.16 -29.82 -39.69
C PHE A 321 29.43 -30.92 -40.72
N SER A 322 29.56 -30.49 -41.97
CA SER A 322 29.97 -31.27 -43.14
C SER A 322 31.43 -31.67 -43.09
#